data_AF-A0A388T7R7-F1
#
_entry.id   AF-A0A388T7R7-F1
#
_cell.length_a   1.000
_cell.length_b   1.000
_cell.length_c   1.000
_cell.angle_alpha   90.00
_cell.angle_beta   90.00
_cell.angle_gamma   90.00
#
_symmetry.space_group_name_H-M   'P 1'
#
loop_
_entity.id
_entity.type
_entity.pdbx_description
1 polymer ?
#
loop_
_entity_poly.entity_id
_entity_poly.type
_entity_poly.pdbx_seq_one_letter_code
_entity_poly.pdbx_strand_id
1 'polypeptide(L)'
;MSLLSEYYEASLYPLQDGVLNAVSNCKTSFYLTGGTAISRAYYRHRYSDDLDFFVNADPNYQEQVNLILTKLREAGFFGMRCGYLRDSAAQFF
;
A
#
# COMPACT_ATOMS: atom_id res chain seq x y z
N MET A 1 26.72 -5.36 -2.77
CA MET A 1 25.43 -4.65 -2.81
C MET A 1 25.69 -3.15 -2.73
N SER A 2 24.88 -2.34 -3.40
CA SER A 2 24.93 -0.89 -3.26
C SER A 2 24.23 -0.45 -1.97
N LEU A 3 24.61 0.71 -1.42
CA LEU A 3 23.90 1.31 -0.28
C LEU A 3 22.40 1.47 -0.56
N LEU A 4 22.07 1.77 -1.82
CA LEU A 4 20.68 1.88 -2.27
C LEU A 4 19.95 0.54 -2.16
N SER A 5 20.51 -0.53 -2.73
CA SER A 5 19.91 -1.88 -2.67
C SER A 5 19.74 -2.38 -1.24
N GLU A 6 20.71 -2.09 -0.37
CA GLU A 6 20.65 -2.46 1.05
C GLU A 6 19.51 -1.73 1.77
N TYR A 7 19.35 -0.43 1.54
CA TYR A 7 18.23 0.33 2.09
C TYR A 7 16.87 -0.25 1.70
N TYR A 8 16.67 -0.57 0.42
CA TYR A 8 15.39 -1.13 -0.03
C TYR A 8 15.14 -2.51 0.57
N GLU A 9 16.11 -3.42 0.48
CA GLU A 9 15.90 -4.82 0.87
C GLU A 9 15.86 -5.00 2.40
N ALA A 10 16.64 -4.23 3.15
CA ALA A 10 16.73 -4.37 4.60
C ALA A 10 15.81 -3.42 5.38
N SER A 11 15.31 -2.34 4.78
CA SER A 11 14.50 -1.34 5.49
C SER A 11 13.14 -1.08 4.81
N LEU A 12 13.13 -0.60 3.57
CA LEU A 12 11.87 -0.13 2.96
C LEU A 12 10.91 -1.27 2.62
N TYR A 13 11.40 -2.35 2.01
CA TYR A 13 10.56 -3.49 1.64
C TYR A 13 9.97 -4.22 2.85
N PRO A 14 10.71 -4.46 3.95
CA PRO A 14 10.11 -4.95 5.19
C PRO A 14 9.01 -4.02 5.74
N LEU A 15 9.18 -2.70 5.66
CA LEU A 15 8.13 -1.75 6.05
C LEU A 15 6.90 -1.89 5.17
N GLN A 16 7.09 -1.93 3.84
CA GLN A 16 6.02 -2.14 2.87
C GLN A 16 5.30 -3.48 3.10
N ASP A 17 6.03 -4.55 3.45
CA ASP A 17 5.45 -5.85 3.76
C ASP A 17 4.53 -5.81 4.99
N GLY A 18 4.92 -5.04 6.00
CA GLY A 18 4.06 -4.77 7.15
C GLY A 18 2.75 -4.10 6.75
N VAL A 19 2.82 -3.06 5.91
CA VAL A 19 1.64 -2.35 5.41
C VAL A 19 0.76 -3.28 4.54
N LEU A 20 1.36 -4.00 3.59
CA LEU A 20 0.66 -4.95 2.72
C LEU A 20 -0.05 -6.04 3.52
N ASN A 21 0.61 -6.59 4.54
CA ASN A 21 0.02 -7.61 5.42
C ASN A 21 -1.16 -7.03 6.22
N ALA A 22 -1.03 -5.81 6.77
CA ALA A 22 -2.12 -5.15 7.49
C ALA A 22 -3.34 -4.91 6.59
N VAL A 23 -3.13 -4.38 5.37
CA VAL A 23 -4.22 -4.16 4.39
C VAL A 23 -4.86 -5.49 3.98
N SER A 24 -4.05 -6.52 3.66
CA SER A 24 -4.54 -7.84 3.27
C SER A 24 -5.41 -8.49 4.36
N ASN A 25 -5.03 -8.34 5.63
CA ASN A 25 -5.79 -8.89 6.76
C ASN A 25 -7.15 -8.20 6.98
N CYS A 26 -7.37 -7.02 6.39
CA CYS A 26 -8.68 -6.37 6.40
C CYS A 26 -9.69 -7.06 5.48
N LYS A 27 -9.24 -7.95 4.57
CA LYS A 27 -10.10 -8.68 3.61
C LYS A 27 -11.03 -7.75 2.81
N THR A 28 -10.52 -6.58 2.45
CA THR A 28 -11.19 -5.60 1.59
C THR A 28 -11.04 -5.95 0.11
N SER A 29 -11.80 -5.29 -0.74
CA SER A 29 -11.72 -5.38 -2.20
C SER A 29 -10.53 -4.61 -2.80
N PHE A 30 -9.75 -3.89 -1.97
CA PHE A 30 -8.57 -3.16 -2.41
C PHE A 30 -7.45 -4.09 -2.87
N TYR A 31 -6.78 -3.71 -3.96
CA TYR A 31 -5.61 -4.42 -4.48
C TYR A 31 -4.45 -3.47 -4.77
N LEU A 32 -3.23 -3.97 -4.61
CA LEU A 32 -2.00 -3.25 -4.93
C LEU A 32 -1.93 -2.99 -6.44
N THR A 33 -1.65 -1.75 -6.81
CA THR A 33 -1.50 -1.30 -8.20
C THR A 33 -0.25 -0.43 -8.36
N GLY A 34 -0.13 0.26 -9.48
CA GLY A 34 0.87 1.29 -9.70
C GLY A 34 2.30 0.75 -9.86
N GLY A 35 3.26 1.63 -9.59
CA GLY A 35 4.67 1.37 -9.83
C GLY A 35 5.20 0.20 -9.01
N THR A 36 4.74 0.04 -7.77
CA THR A 36 5.23 -1.00 -6.86
C THR A 36 4.71 -2.39 -7.22
N ALA A 37 3.46 -2.52 -7.67
CA ALA A 37 2.97 -3.80 -8.20
C ALA A 37 3.86 -4.29 -9.36
N ILE A 38 4.09 -3.43 -10.35
CA ILE A 38 4.89 -3.76 -11.55
C ILE A 38 6.36 -3.99 -11.18
N SER A 39 6.94 -3.10 -10.39
CA SER A 39 8.37 -3.10 -10.11
C SER A 39 8.76 -4.19 -9.12
N ARG A 40 7.96 -4.46 -8.07
CA ARG A 40 8.32 -5.43 -7.03
C ARG A 40 7.79 -6.84 -7.31
N ALA A 41 6.55 -6.96 -7.81
CA ALA A 41 5.90 -8.26 -7.98
C ALA A 41 6.15 -8.91 -9.36
N TYR A 42 6.18 -8.12 -10.44
CA TYR A 42 6.26 -8.67 -11.80
C TYR A 42 7.66 -8.61 -12.42
N TYR A 43 8.24 -7.41 -12.56
CA TYR A 43 9.43 -7.22 -13.41
C TYR A 43 10.75 -7.06 -12.66
N ARG A 44 10.75 -6.63 -11.39
CA ARG A 44 11.98 -6.38 -10.60
C ARG A 44 12.99 -5.46 -11.30
N HIS A 45 12.49 -4.53 -12.11
CA HIS A 45 13.29 -3.70 -13.02
C HIS A 45 13.80 -2.41 -12.36
N ARG A 46 13.20 -2.00 -11.23
CA ARG A 46 13.62 -0.84 -10.43
C ARG A 46 13.10 -0.96 -9.01
N TYR A 47 13.68 -0.18 -8.11
CA TYR A 47 13.10 0.05 -6.79
C TYR A 47 11.90 1.03 -6.86
N SER A 48 11.01 0.94 -5.88
CA SER A 48 9.76 1.72 -5.83
C SER A 48 9.39 2.01 -4.39
N ASP A 49 8.99 3.26 -4.13
CA ASP A 49 8.85 3.80 -2.78
C ASP A 49 7.41 3.70 -2.25
N ASP A 50 6.44 4.06 -3.09
CA ASP A 50 5.04 4.24 -2.69
C ASP A 50 4.21 2.95 -2.74
N LEU A 51 3.06 2.92 -2.06
CA LEU A 51 2.07 1.85 -2.19
C LEU A 51 0.73 2.43 -2.67
N ASP A 52 0.37 2.10 -3.92
CA ASP A 52 -0.90 2.52 -4.51
C ASP A 52 -1.93 1.40 -4.40
N PHE A 53 -3.11 1.70 -3.86
CA PHE A 53 -4.22 0.74 -3.78
C PHE A 53 -5.43 1.22 -4.60
N PHE A 54 -6.12 0.29 -5.23
CA PHE A 54 -7.29 0.58 -6.03
C PHE A 54 -8.43 -0.37 -5.67
N VAL A 55 -9.66 0.11 -5.80
CA VAL A 55 -10.87 -0.70 -5.69
C VAL A 55 -11.88 -0.23 -6.73
N ASN A 56 -12.48 -1.18 -7.45
CA ASN A 56 -13.30 -0.85 -8.61
C ASN A 56 -14.76 -0.57 -8.21
N ALA A 57 -15.13 0.71 -8.11
CA ALA A 57 -16.51 1.18 -7.91
C ALA A 57 -17.29 0.41 -6.83
N ASP A 58 -16.61 0.06 -5.73
CA ASP A 58 -17.22 -0.71 -4.64
C ASP A 58 -18.09 0.22 -3.79
N PRO A 59 -19.39 -0.09 -3.59
CA PRO A 59 -20.30 0.75 -2.82
C PRO A 59 -19.85 0.94 -1.36
N ASN A 60 -19.03 0.02 -0.83
CA ASN A 60 -18.50 0.07 0.52
C ASN A 60 -17.12 0.75 0.57
N TYR A 61 -16.72 1.49 -0.48
CA TYR A 61 -15.42 2.17 -0.57
C TYR A 61 -15.03 2.89 0.73
N GLN A 62 -15.92 3.75 1.24
CA GLN A 62 -15.62 4.58 2.40
C GLN A 62 -15.44 3.76 3.68
N GLU A 63 -16.25 2.71 3.85
CA GLU A 63 -16.17 1.80 5.00
C GLU A 63 -14.87 1.00 4.98
N GLN A 64 -14.49 0.50 3.79
CA GLN A 64 -13.24 -0.23 3.60
C GLN A 64 -12.01 0.65 3.83
N VAL A 65 -12.01 1.90 3.34
CA VAL A 65 -10.93 2.86 3.62
C VAL A 65 -10.81 3.12 5.12
N ASN A 66 -11.93 3.36 5.80
CA ASN A 66 -11.94 3.60 7.26
C ASN A 66 -11.43 2.39 8.04
N LEU A 67 -11.83 1.17 7.63
CA LEU A 67 -11.31 -0.07 8.21
C LEU A 67 -9.80 -0.17 8.03
N ILE A 68 -9.29 0.02 6.82
CA ILE A 68 -7.85 -0.05 6.51
C ILE A 68 -7.07 0.98 7.35
N LEU A 69 -7.50 2.23 7.36
CA LEU A 69 -6.84 3.30 8.14
C LEU A 69 -6.84 2.99 9.64
N THR A 70 -7.90 2.38 10.15
CA THR A 70 -7.98 1.95 11.55
C THR A 70 -6.99 0.83 11.83
N LYS A 71 -6.95 -0.19 10.97
CA LYS A 71 -6.02 -1.33 11.11
C LYS A 71 -4.56 -0.95 10.97
N LEU A 72 -4.24 -0.03 10.07
CA LEU A 72 -2.89 0.50 9.94
C LEU A 72 -2.45 1.26 11.20
N ARG A 73 -3.34 2.08 11.77
CA ARG A 73 -3.06 2.76 13.04
C ARG A 73 -2.88 1.79 14.21
N GLU A 74 -3.73 0.77 14.31
CA GLU A 74 -3.61 -0.29 15.32
C GLU A 74 -2.30 -1.08 15.17
N ALA A 75 -1.80 -1.25 13.94
CA ALA A 75 -0.53 -1.89 13.63
C ALA A 75 0.70 -0.96 13.82
N GLY A 76 0.50 0.29 14.27
CA GLY A 76 1.59 1.23 14.54
C GLY A 76 2.07 2.03 13.32
N PHE A 77 1.33 2.01 12.21
CA PHE A 77 1.61 2.86 11.05
C PHE A 77 0.91 4.22 11.23
N PHE A 78 1.70 5.29 11.20
CA PHE A 78 1.23 6.67 11.39
C PHE A 78 1.62 7.54 10.20
N GLY A 79 1.03 8.74 10.11
CA GLY A 79 1.38 9.71 9.06
C GLY A 79 0.67 9.51 7.71
N MET A 80 -0.23 8.53 7.62
CA MET A 80 -0.96 8.21 6.39
C MET A 80 -1.75 9.39 5.86
N ARG A 81 -1.59 9.69 4.56
CA ARG A 81 -2.48 10.61 3.85
C ARG A 81 -3.39 9.83 2.90
N CYS A 82 -4.69 10.07 2.99
CA CYS A 82 -5.68 9.52 2.07
C CYS A 82 -6.17 10.64 1.15
N GLY A 83 -5.90 10.52 -0.15
CA GLY A 83 -6.48 11.39 -1.19
C GLY A 83 -7.73 10.77 -1.79
N TYR A 84 -8.82 11.54 -1.90
CA TYR A 84 -10.03 11.09 -2.60
C TYR A 84 -9.92 11.40 -4.09
N LEU A 85 -9.62 10.38 -4.90
CA LEU A 85 -9.84 10.42 -6.35
C LEU A 85 -11.20 9.77 -6.61
N ARG A 86 -12.21 10.62 -6.86
CA ARG A 86 -13.63 10.29 -7.13
C ARG A 86 -13.89 8.78 -7.32
N ASP A 87 -14.54 8.18 -6.32
CA ASP A 87 -15.23 6.89 -6.31
C ASP A 87 -14.46 5.61 -6.70
N SER A 88 -13.14 5.65 -6.91
CA SER A 88 -12.41 4.45 -7.40
C SER A 88 -10.97 4.26 -6.90
N ALA A 89 -10.32 5.28 -6.32
CA ALA A 89 -8.90 5.15 -5.97
C ALA A 89 -8.56 5.79 -4.62
N ALA A 90 -7.79 5.06 -3.81
CA ALA A 90 -7.20 5.52 -2.57
C ALA A 90 -5.67 5.40 -2.67
N GLN A 91 -4.98 6.54 -2.68
CA GLN A 91 -3.53 6.55 -2.57
C GLN A 91 -3.14 6.76 -1.11
N PHE A 92 -2.27 5.90 -0.58
CA PHE A 92 -1.70 6.04 0.75
C PHE A 92 -0.23 6.47 0.60
N PHE A 93 0.08 7.68 1.06
CA PHE A 93 1.44 8.16 1.24
C PHE A 93 1.89 7.94 2.67
#